data_AF-A0A831NR99-F1
#
_entry.id   AF-A0A831NR99-F1
#
_cell.length_a   1.000
_cell.length_b   1.000
_cell.length_c   1.000
_cell.angle_alpha   90.00
_cell.angle_beta   90.00
_cell.angle_gamma   90.00
#
_symmetry.space_group_name_H-M   'P 1'
#
loop_
_entity.id
_entity.type
_entity.pdbx_description
1 polymer ?
#
loop_
_entity_poly.entity_id
_entity_poly.type
_entity_poly.pdbx_seq_one_letter_code
_entity_poly.pdbx_strand_id
1 'polypeptide(L)'
;MSNQNLVEWGRYAFIKGYSLDNIENYMLQRGLSEKEALNVVHQATSFEHNKLHEEAENVRKVLISIPILLILIFAGITLMRFAGVI
;
A
#
# COMPACT_ATOMS: atom_id res chain seq x y z
N MET A 1 -6.34 -29.38 -6.15
CA MET A 1 -5.66 -28.10 -5.79
C MET A 1 -6.33 -27.59 -4.53
N SER A 2 -5.57 -27.18 -3.50
CA SER A 2 -6.15 -26.64 -2.25
C SER A 2 -6.74 -25.25 -2.50
N ASN A 3 -7.87 -24.93 -1.84
CA ASN A 3 -8.49 -23.59 -1.90
C ASN A 3 -7.49 -22.46 -1.59
N GLN A 4 -6.52 -22.70 -0.71
CA GLN A 4 -5.46 -21.75 -0.38
C GLN A 4 -4.61 -21.32 -1.59
N ASN A 5 -4.26 -22.24 -2.50
CA ASN A 5 -3.46 -21.91 -3.68
C ASN A 5 -4.25 -21.04 -4.67
N LEU A 6 -5.58 -21.20 -4.73
CA LEU A 6 -6.44 -20.35 -5.55
C LEU A 6 -6.54 -18.96 -4.95
N VAL A 7 -6.69 -18.84 -3.62
CA VAL A 7 -6.67 -17.54 -2.93
C VAL A 7 -5.35 -16.79 -3.16
N GLU A 8 -4.20 -17.47 -3.02
CA GLU A 8 -2.89 -16.86 -3.30
C GLU A 8 -2.75 -16.42 -4.75
N TRP A 9 -3.23 -17.22 -5.70
CA TRP A 9 -3.24 -16.84 -7.11
C TRP A 9 -4.12 -15.61 -7.35
N GLY A 10 -5.32 -15.54 -6.76
CA GLY A 10 -6.22 -14.39 -6.88
C GLY A 10 -5.58 -13.12 -6.34
N ARG A 11 -4.89 -13.23 -5.19
CA ARG A 11 -4.14 -12.11 -4.60
C ARG A 11 -2.99 -11.66 -5.52
N TYR A 12 -2.26 -12.60 -6.12
CA TYR A 12 -1.18 -12.29 -7.04
C TYR A 12 -1.67 -11.66 -8.35
N ALA A 13 -2.76 -12.19 -8.93
CA ALA A 13 -3.38 -11.64 -10.13
C ALA A 13 -3.88 -10.21 -9.89
N PHE A 14 -4.49 -9.96 -8.73
CA PHE A 14 -4.93 -8.62 -8.35
C PHE A 14 -3.74 -7.63 -8.26
N ILE A 15 -2.66 -8.00 -7.57
CA ILE A 15 -1.42 -7.19 -7.48
C ILE A 15 -0.81 -6.92 -8.87
N LYS A 16 -0.96 -7.84 -9.83
CA LYS A 16 -0.49 -7.68 -11.20
C LYS A 16 -1.40 -6.80 -12.08
N GLY A 17 -2.53 -6.32 -11.55
CA GLY A 17 -3.45 -5.42 -12.24
C GLY A 17 -4.51 -6.13 -13.07
N TYR A 18 -4.79 -7.41 -12.83
CA TYR A 18 -5.92 -8.08 -13.46
C TYR A 18 -7.25 -7.53 -12.90
N SER A 19 -8.26 -7.38 -13.75
CA SER A 19 -9.59 -6.95 -13.32
C SER A 19 -10.22 -7.98 -12.37
N LEU A 20 -11.01 -7.48 -11.40
CA LEU A 20 -11.73 -8.31 -10.45
C LEU A 20 -12.63 -9.34 -11.16
N ASP A 21 -13.31 -8.93 -12.23
CA ASP A 21 -14.14 -9.81 -13.05
C ASP A 21 -13.36 -10.98 -13.67
N ASN A 22 -12.10 -10.77 -14.06
CA ASN A 22 -11.25 -11.83 -14.61
C ASN A 22 -10.81 -12.81 -13.52
N ILE A 23 -10.54 -12.30 -12.32
CA ILE A 23 -10.16 -13.12 -11.17
C ILE A 23 -11.34 -13.96 -10.70
N GLU A 24 -12.53 -13.35 -10.59
CA GLU A 24 -13.76 -14.03 -10.22
C GLU A 24 -14.13 -15.12 -11.23
N ASN A 25 -14.16 -14.80 -12.53
CA ASN A 25 -14.46 -15.78 -13.57
C ASN A 25 -13.46 -16.94 -13.59
N TYR A 26 -12.18 -16.67 -13.36
CA TYR A 26 -11.17 -17.72 -13.26
C TYR A 26 -11.40 -18.63 -12.05
N MET A 27 -11.78 -18.07 -10.90
CA MET A 27 -12.10 -18.82 -9.68
C MET A 27 -13.32 -19.71 -9.89
N LEU A 28 -14.39 -19.16 -10.49
CA LEU A 28 -15.61 -19.90 -10.83
C LEU A 28 -15.31 -21.07 -11.78
N GLN A 29 -14.50 -20.84 -12.83
CA GLN A 29 -14.08 -21.90 -13.77
C GLN A 29 -13.26 -23.01 -13.10
N ARG A 30 -12.59 -22.72 -11.98
CA ARG A 30 -11.81 -23.70 -11.20
C ARG A 30 -12.64 -24.47 -10.18
N GLY A 31 -13.96 -24.25 -10.16
CA GLY A 31 -14.89 -24.99 -9.31
C GLY A 31 -15.09 -24.40 -7.92
N LEU A 32 -14.66 -23.15 -7.68
CA LEU A 32 -15.07 -22.41 -6.49
C LEU A 32 -16.53 -21.99 -6.62
N SER A 33 -17.25 -22.00 -5.50
CA SER A 33 -18.56 -21.38 -5.44
C SER A 33 -18.46 -19.86 -5.60
N GLU A 34 -19.52 -19.24 -6.11
CA GLU A 34 -19.62 -17.77 -6.27
C GLU A 34 -19.31 -17.03 -4.96
N LYS A 35 -19.80 -17.57 -3.84
CA LYS A 35 -19.51 -17.03 -2.50
C LYS A 35 -18.03 -17.08 -2.14
N GLU A 36 -17.32 -18.14 -2.51
CA GLU A 36 -15.89 -18.26 -2.25
C GLU A 36 -15.06 -17.37 -3.17
N ALA A 37 -15.40 -17.31 -4.46
CA ALA A 37 -14.76 -16.42 -5.43
C ALA A 37 -14.91 -14.94 -5.01
N LEU A 38 -16.10 -14.54 -4.59
CA LEU A 38 -16.37 -13.19 -4.07
C LEU A 38 -15.58 -12.90 -2.79
N ASN A 39 -15.45 -13.88 -1.89
CA ASN A 39 -14.66 -13.72 -0.67
C ASN A 39 -13.16 -13.54 -0.97
N VAL A 40 -12.63 -14.25 -1.97
CA VAL A 40 -11.24 -14.08 -2.43
C VAL A 40 -11.02 -12.69 -3.04
N VAL A 41 -11.94 -12.25 -3.90
CA VAL A 41 -11.92 -10.90 -4.45
C VAL A 41 -11.99 -9.86 -3.34
N HIS A 42 -12.88 -10.02 -2.37
CA HIS A 42 -13.03 -9.10 -1.25
C HIS A 42 -11.77 -9.02 -0.37
N GLN A 43 -11.11 -10.17 -0.11
CA GLN A 43 -9.84 -10.21 0.60
C GLN A 43 -8.69 -9.57 -0.18
N ALA A 44 -8.65 -9.74 -1.51
CA ALA A 44 -7.65 -9.11 -2.36
C ALA A 44 -7.79 -7.57 -2.34
N THR A 45 -9.01 -7.05 -2.44
CA THR A 45 -9.29 -5.60 -2.44
C THR A 45 -9.06 -4.95 -1.08
N SER A 46 -9.44 -5.61 0.01
CA SER A 46 -9.24 -5.08 1.38
C SER A 46 -7.77 -5.01 1.80
N PHE A 47 -6.93 -5.92 1.28
CA PHE A 47 -5.47 -5.85 1.49
C PHE A 47 -4.86 -4.61 0.83
N GLU A 48 -5.29 -4.27 -0.38
CA GLU A 48 -4.77 -3.09 -1.10
C GLU A 48 -5.21 -1.79 -0.45
N HIS A 49 -6.44 -1.71 0.07
CA HIS A 49 -6.91 -0.55 0.83
C HIS A 49 -6.04 -0.27 2.07
N ASN A 50 -5.66 -1.32 2.81
CA ASN A 50 -4.80 -1.18 3.98
C ASN A 50 -3.36 -0.82 3.60
N LYS A 51 -2.82 -1.42 2.52
CA LYS A 51 -1.46 -1.12 2.06
C LYS A 51 -1.32 0.31 1.52
N LEU A 52 -2.32 0.79 0.78
CA LEU A 52 -2.36 2.16 0.28
C LEU A 52 -2.48 3.18 1.43
N HIS A 53 -3.24 2.85 2.48
CA HIS A 53 -3.31 3.68 3.68
C HIS A 53 -1.96 3.77 4.41
N GLU A 54 -1.26 2.64 4.56
CA GLU A 54 0.04 2.60 5.23
C GLU A 54 1.13 3.33 4.42
N GLU A 55 1.14 3.17 3.10
CA GLU A 55 2.04 3.91 2.20
C GLU A 55 1.73 5.42 2.23
N ALA A 56 0.45 5.81 2.21
CA ALA A 56 0.05 7.22 2.33
C ALA A 56 0.42 7.83 3.68
N GLU A 57 0.31 7.08 4.78
CA GLU A 57 0.72 7.55 6.11
C GLU A 57 2.24 7.76 6.20
N ASN A 58 3.03 6.85 5.63
CA ASN A 58 4.48 7.00 5.55
C ASN A 58 4.89 8.19 4.68
N VAL A 59 4.28 8.36 3.51
CA VAL A 59 4.51 9.54 2.65
C VAL A 59 4.16 10.83 3.38
N ARG A 60 3.04 10.84 4.13
CA ARG A 60 2.64 11.99 4.95
C ARG A 60 3.65 12.32 6.05
N LYS A 61 4.19 11.31 6.75
CA LYS A 61 5.25 11.50 7.76
C LYS A 61 6.52 12.09 7.14
N VAL A 62 6.93 11.59 5.99
CA VAL A 62 8.10 12.13 5.26
C VAL A 62 7.83 13.58 4.82
N LEU A 63 6.68 13.87 4.20
CA LEU A 63 6.32 15.22 3.77
C LEU A 63 6.26 16.23 4.91
N ILE A 64 5.82 15.83 6.11
CA ILE A 64 5.81 16.70 7.30
C ILE A 64 7.22 16.90 7.86
N SER A 65 8.09 15.89 7.79
CA SER A 65 9.45 15.97 8.33
C SER A 65 10.38 16.91 7.55
N ILE A 66 10.21 17.02 6.22
CA ILE A 66 11.05 17.84 5.34
C ILE A 66 11.04 19.34 5.73
N PRO A 67 9.88 20.02 5.87
CA PRO A 67 9.86 21.44 6.25
C PRO A 67 10.40 21.66 7.68
N ILE A 68 10.18 20.73 8.61
CA ILE A 68 10.73 20.81 9.97
C ILE A 68 12.26 20.74 9.94
N LEU A 69 12.82 19.82 9.15
CA LEU A 69 14.27 19.68 8.99
C LEU A 69 14.90 20.95 8.39
N LEU A 70 14.25 21.54 7.38
CA LEU A 70 14.71 22.79 6.76
C LEU A 70 14.71 23.96 7.75
N ILE A 71 13.66 24.07 8.59
CA ILE A 71 13.59 25.10 9.65
C ILE A 71 14.73 24.91 10.65
N LEU A 72 15.02 23.67 11.08
CA LEU A 72 16.12 23.39 12.00
C LEU A 72 17.49 23.73 11.41
N ILE A 73 17.72 23.40 10.13
CA ILE A 73 18.95 23.78 9.42
C ILE A 73 19.09 25.31 9.37
N PHE A 74 18.03 26.02 9.00
CA PHE A 74 18.04 27.47 8.93
C PHE A 74 18.27 28.12 10.30
N ALA A 75 17.61 27.62 11.34
CA ALA A 75 17.80 28.08 12.72
C ALA A 75 19.25 27.83 13.19
N GLY A 76 19.83 26.66 12.89
CA GLY A 76 21.22 26.34 13.21
C GLY A 76 22.21 27.27 12.51
N ILE A 77 22.04 27.52 11.21
CA ILE A 77 22.87 28.46 10.46
C ILE A 77 22.76 29.87 11.04
N THR A 78 21.55 30.30 11.37
CA THR A 78 21.29 31.62 11.96
C THR A 78 22.00 31.75 13.32
N LEU A 79 21.91 30.74 14.18
CA LEU A 79 22.61 30.69 15.47
C LEU A 79 24.13 30.74 15.31
N MET A 80 24.71 29.96 14.39
CA MET A 80 26.16 29.97 14.15
C MET A 80 26.64 31.34 13.65
N ARG A 81 25.82 32.03 12.85
CA ARG A 81 26.11 33.39 12.36
C ARG A 81 26.07 34.43 13.48
N PHE A 82 25.11 34.35 14.40
CA PHE A 82 25.08 35.23 15.58
C PHE A 82 26.19 34.91 16.59
N ALA A 83 26.64 33.66 16.66
CA ALA A 83 27.75 33.24 17.51
C ALA A 83 29.14 33.62 16.94
N GLY A 84 29.22 34.16 15.73
CA GLY A 84 30.47 34.58 15.09
C GLY A 84 31.36 33.42 14.62
N VAL A 85 30.79 32.21 14.47
CA VAL A 85 31.50 31.02 13.98
C VAL A 85 31.59 31.02 12.45
N ILE A 86 30.59 31.63 11.78
CA ILE A 86 30.46 31.81 10.33
C ILE A 86 30.08 33.25 10.07
#